data_AF-A0A8K0KXB2-F1
#
_entry.id   AF-A0A8K0KXB2-F1
#
_cell.length_a   1.000
_cell.length_b   1.000
_cell.length_c   1.000
_cell.angle_alpha   90.00
_cell.angle_beta   90.00
_cell.angle_gamma   90.00
#
_symmetry.space_group_name_H-M   'P 1'
#
loop_
_entity.id
_entity.type
_entity.pdbx_description
1 polymer ?
#
loop_
_entity_poly.entity_id
_entity_poly.type
_entity_poly.pdbx_seq_one_letter_code
_entity_poly.pdbx_strand_id
1 'polypeptide(L)'
;MSFPLSAPFTMTISGPTVSDKSVWMEKFIDSIDALVDKKFESIIWCYSEFQSISSKIRVNPKVKFHQGVPDLSEISNGSKAHRLICLDELMMEIDSSIVNLFTKGAHHWNLSVIFITQNLFHQGKGHRDISLNSHYIIKARYFILQDKSIPKIRYSFKMLIEMRLQNRTVTAICECVLNVLKGNVQLKSCHKSRISRYKKILRKIIKRGGCWKKKRRIIVQKGSGFLPVIISAALSSLIGSFIK
;
A
#
# COMPACT_ATOMS: atom_id res chain seq x y z
N MET A 1 -14.49 13.88 10.55
CA MET A 1 -13.51 12.78 10.78
C MET A 1 -12.77 12.54 9.47
N SER A 2 -11.45 12.33 9.49
CA SER A 2 -10.70 11.97 8.29
C SER A 2 -10.71 10.45 8.14
N PHE A 3 -11.39 9.93 7.13
CA PHE A 3 -11.40 8.50 6.83
C PHE A 3 -10.09 8.09 6.12
N PRO A 4 -9.50 6.94 6.48
CA PRO A 4 -8.30 6.42 5.83
C PRO A 4 -8.48 6.09 4.33
N LEU A 5 -9.67 5.64 3.94
CA LEU A 5 -10.02 5.26 2.57
C LEU A 5 -11.17 6.11 2.05
N SER A 6 -11.06 6.56 0.80
CA SER A 6 -12.14 7.25 0.09
C SER A 6 -12.72 6.37 -1.00
N ALA A 7 -14.03 6.17 -0.95
CA ALA A 7 -14.82 5.33 -1.83
C ALA A 7 -15.53 6.17 -2.93
N PRO A 8 -15.63 5.65 -4.18
CA PRO A 8 -15.25 4.30 -4.60
C PRO A 8 -13.73 4.11 -4.71
N PHE A 9 -13.24 2.90 -4.48
CA PHE A 9 -11.82 2.59 -4.59
C PHE A 9 -11.55 1.22 -5.19
N THR A 10 -10.32 1.04 -5.66
CA THR A 10 -9.78 -0.26 -6.05
C THR A 10 -8.57 -0.56 -5.19
N MET A 11 -8.46 -1.77 -4.68
CA MET A 11 -7.41 -2.18 -3.76
C MET A 11 -6.89 -3.56 -4.15
N THR A 12 -5.57 -3.73 -4.14
CA THR A 12 -4.95 -5.06 -4.29
C THR A 12 -4.25 -5.46 -2.99
N ILE A 13 -4.54 -6.64 -2.48
CA ILE A 13 -3.89 -7.25 -1.32
C ILE A 13 -3.08 -8.44 -1.80
N SER A 14 -1.75 -8.37 -1.67
CA SER A 14 -0.85 -9.42 -2.16
C SER A 14 0.03 -9.99 -1.05
N GLY A 15 0.13 -11.32 -0.98
CA GLY A 15 1.04 -12.03 -0.08
C GLY A 15 0.93 -13.56 -0.27
N PRO A 16 1.96 -14.34 0.09
CA PRO A 16 1.96 -15.80 -0.12
C PRO A 16 0.81 -16.51 0.61
N THR A 17 0.54 -17.77 0.29
CA THR A 17 -0.36 -18.64 1.08
C THR A 17 0.08 -18.63 2.54
N VAL A 18 -0.87 -18.67 3.48
CA VAL A 18 -0.63 -18.56 4.94
C VAL A 18 -0.11 -17.18 5.40
N SER A 19 -0.13 -16.16 4.53
CA SER A 19 -0.02 -14.78 5.01
C SER A 19 -1.36 -14.33 5.59
N ASP A 20 -1.35 -13.52 6.66
CA ASP A 20 -2.51 -13.05 7.43
C ASP A 20 -3.54 -12.18 6.64
N LYS A 21 -3.66 -12.35 5.32
CA LYS A 21 -4.62 -11.68 4.43
C LYS A 21 -6.06 -11.91 4.91
N SER A 22 -6.44 -13.15 5.20
CA SER A 22 -7.79 -13.48 5.68
C SER A 22 -8.08 -12.83 7.04
N VAL A 23 -7.10 -12.85 7.95
CA VAL A 23 -7.19 -12.17 9.27
C VAL A 23 -7.30 -10.65 9.11
N TRP A 24 -6.59 -10.08 8.13
CA TRP A 24 -6.71 -8.66 7.80
C TRP A 24 -8.09 -8.34 7.26
N MET A 25 -8.62 -9.17 6.35
CA MET A 25 -9.95 -8.98 5.77
C MET A 25 -11.06 -9.07 6.82
N GLU A 26 -10.97 -9.99 7.78
CA GLU A 26 -11.87 -10.03 8.94
C GLU A 26 -11.90 -8.68 9.65
N LYS A 27 -10.72 -8.21 10.09
CA LYS A 27 -10.59 -6.94 10.82
C LYS A 27 -11.05 -5.74 9.99
N PHE A 28 -10.78 -5.78 8.69
CA PHE A 28 -11.18 -4.75 7.74
C PHE A 28 -12.71 -4.68 7.64
N ILE A 29 -13.37 -5.83 7.43
CA ILE A 29 -14.84 -5.90 7.36
C ILE A 29 -15.46 -5.45 8.68
N ASP A 30 -14.95 -5.92 9.82
CA ASP A 30 -15.45 -5.55 11.14
C ASP A 30 -15.34 -4.05 11.43
N SER A 31 -14.34 -3.38 10.84
CA SER A 31 -14.06 -1.95 11.06
C SER A 31 -14.39 -1.07 9.86
N ILE A 32 -15.10 -1.60 8.85
CA ILE A 32 -15.22 -0.96 7.54
C ILE A 32 -15.88 0.42 7.62
N ASP A 33 -16.91 0.57 8.45
CA ASP A 33 -17.66 1.81 8.64
C ASP A 33 -16.82 2.92 9.32
N ALA A 34 -15.71 2.56 9.97
CA ALA A 34 -14.75 3.51 10.55
C ALA A 34 -13.57 3.82 9.61
N LEU A 35 -13.31 2.96 8.62
CA LEU A 35 -12.17 3.05 7.72
C LEU A 35 -12.49 3.75 6.40
N VAL A 36 -13.74 3.68 5.95
CA VAL A 36 -14.17 4.17 4.65
C VAL A 36 -15.15 5.32 4.81
N ASP A 37 -15.02 6.35 3.98
CA ASP A 37 -15.87 7.55 4.00
C ASP A 37 -17.33 7.32 3.57
N LYS A 38 -17.63 6.18 2.95
CA LYS A 38 -18.97 5.75 2.54
C LYS A 38 -19.33 4.41 3.17
N LYS A 39 -20.60 4.26 3.52
CA LYS A 39 -21.17 2.99 3.99
C LYS A 39 -21.45 2.06 2.82
N PHE A 40 -21.20 0.78 3.02
CA PHE A 40 -21.55 -0.27 2.08
C PHE A 40 -22.89 -0.90 2.44
N GLU A 41 -23.79 -0.99 1.46
CA GLU A 41 -25.07 -1.70 1.62
C GLU A 41 -24.84 -3.21 1.67
N SER A 42 -23.99 -3.71 0.77
CA SER A 42 -23.62 -5.12 0.73
C SER A 42 -22.17 -5.30 0.31
N ILE A 43 -21.59 -6.41 0.76
CA ILE A 43 -20.28 -6.92 0.38
C ILE A 43 -20.51 -8.18 -0.44
N ILE A 44 -19.99 -8.23 -1.66
CA ILE A 44 -20.04 -9.41 -2.53
C ILE A 44 -18.67 -10.07 -2.46
N TRP A 45 -18.59 -11.24 -1.83
CA TRP A 45 -17.37 -12.01 -1.67
C TRP A 45 -17.31 -13.10 -2.74
N CYS A 46 -16.44 -12.89 -3.71
CA CYS A 46 -16.21 -13.77 -4.85
C CYS A 46 -15.02 -14.68 -4.53
N TYR A 47 -15.18 -15.99 -4.67
CA TYR A 47 -14.17 -16.97 -4.24
C TYR A 47 -14.02 -18.14 -5.23
N SER A 48 -12.84 -18.76 -5.25
CA SER A 48 -12.60 -20.04 -5.92
C SER A 48 -13.00 -21.23 -5.03
N GLU A 49 -12.48 -21.26 -3.79
CA GLU A 49 -12.74 -22.29 -2.77
C GLU A 49 -13.44 -21.71 -1.54
N PHE A 50 -14.63 -22.20 -1.17
CA PHE A 50 -15.38 -21.63 -0.05
C PHE A 50 -14.69 -21.90 1.30
N GLN A 51 -14.02 -23.04 1.42
CA GLN A 51 -13.38 -23.53 2.64
C GLN A 51 -12.30 -22.59 3.18
N SER A 52 -11.65 -21.80 2.31
CA SER A 52 -10.59 -20.85 2.68
C SER A 52 -11.10 -19.58 3.36
N ILE A 53 -12.40 -19.27 3.22
CA ILE A 53 -13.04 -18.10 3.84
C ILE A 53 -13.24 -18.32 5.34
N SER A 54 -12.92 -17.32 6.15
CA SER A 54 -13.04 -17.44 7.60
C SER A 54 -14.49 -17.50 8.10
N SER A 55 -14.70 -18.23 9.20
CA SER A 55 -16.02 -18.43 9.81
C SER A 55 -16.71 -17.10 10.18
N LYS A 56 -15.94 -16.09 10.61
CA LYS A 56 -16.49 -14.77 10.93
C LYS A 56 -17.04 -14.03 9.72
N ILE A 57 -16.36 -14.11 8.59
CA ILE A 57 -16.83 -13.50 7.34
C ILE A 57 -18.10 -14.23 6.87
N ARG A 58 -18.14 -15.57 7.00
CA ARG A 58 -19.28 -16.41 6.62
C ARG A 58 -20.58 -16.06 7.35
N VAL A 59 -20.50 -15.69 8.62
CA VAL A 59 -21.69 -15.34 9.43
C VAL A 59 -22.06 -13.86 9.34
N ASN A 60 -21.31 -13.04 8.61
CA ASN A 60 -21.59 -11.62 8.49
C ASN A 60 -22.77 -11.37 7.54
N PRO A 61 -23.90 -10.79 8.02
CA PRO A 61 -25.12 -10.65 7.21
C PRO A 61 -25.00 -9.65 6.06
N LYS A 62 -23.97 -8.78 6.06
CA LYS A 62 -23.70 -7.87 4.94
C LYS A 62 -22.96 -8.57 3.79
N VAL A 63 -22.43 -9.77 4.00
CA VAL A 63 -21.60 -10.49 3.04
C VAL A 63 -22.45 -11.50 2.26
N LYS A 64 -22.48 -11.36 0.94
CA LYS A 64 -23.09 -12.28 -0.02
C LYS A 64 -21.97 -13.03 -0.74
N PHE A 65 -22.08 -14.35 -0.81
CA PHE A 65 -21.05 -15.20 -1.40
C PHE A 65 -21.38 -15.52 -2.86
N HIS A 66 -20.38 -15.44 -3.72
CA HIS A 66 -20.47 -15.75 -5.15
C HIS A 66 -19.27 -16.61 -5.55
N GLN A 67 -19.48 -17.73 -6.22
CA GLN A 67 -18.35 -18.54 -6.70
C GLN A 67 -17.88 -18.03 -8.07
N GLY A 68 -16.58 -17.81 -8.23
CA GLY A 68 -16.02 -17.25 -9.47
C GLY A 68 -16.26 -15.75 -9.64
N VAL A 69 -15.91 -15.24 -10.82
CA VAL A 69 -16.11 -13.83 -11.20
C VAL A 69 -17.61 -13.56 -11.42
N PRO A 70 -18.20 -12.53 -10.78
CA PRO A 70 -19.60 -12.23 -10.95
C PRO A 70 -19.86 -11.43 -12.22
N ASP A 71 -21.09 -11.51 -12.74
CA ASP A 71 -21.52 -10.63 -13.81
C ASP A 71 -21.66 -9.19 -13.30
N LEU A 72 -20.75 -8.32 -13.74
CA LEU A 72 -20.71 -6.92 -13.32
C LEU A 72 -21.92 -6.12 -13.83
N SER A 73 -22.59 -6.56 -14.89
CA SER A 73 -23.77 -5.90 -15.42
C SER A 73 -24.94 -6.01 -14.43
N GLU A 74 -25.16 -7.19 -13.85
CA GLU A 74 -26.18 -7.42 -12.82
C GLU A 74 -25.90 -6.61 -11.55
N ILE A 75 -24.63 -6.47 -11.18
CA ILE A 75 -24.21 -5.72 -9.97
C ILE A 75 -24.35 -4.21 -10.18
N SER A 76 -24.17 -3.71 -11.40
CA SER A 76 -24.18 -2.29 -11.74
C SER A 76 -25.57 -1.73 -12.10
N ASN A 77 -26.59 -2.58 -12.25
CA ASN A 77 -27.94 -2.18 -12.65
C ASN A 77 -28.58 -1.17 -11.66
N GLY A 78 -28.43 0.13 -11.97
CA GLY A 78 -29.30 1.23 -11.54
C GLY A 78 -29.27 1.63 -10.05
N SER A 79 -28.63 0.86 -9.18
CA SER A 79 -28.59 1.18 -7.75
C SER A 79 -27.58 2.29 -7.45
N LYS A 80 -28.04 3.34 -6.76
CA LYS A 80 -27.16 4.38 -6.18
C LYS A 80 -26.39 3.89 -4.94
N ALA A 81 -26.70 2.70 -4.44
CA ALA A 81 -26.08 2.18 -3.23
C ALA A 81 -24.62 1.77 -3.47
N HIS A 82 -23.77 2.07 -2.50
CA HIS A 82 -22.36 1.76 -2.60
C HIS A 82 -22.12 0.29 -2.19
N ARG A 83 -21.40 -0.47 -3.02
CA ARG A 83 -21.10 -1.89 -2.75
C ARG A 83 -19.61 -2.17 -2.75
N LEU A 84 -19.21 -3.21 -2.03
CA LEU A 84 -17.84 -3.71 -2.01
C LEU A 84 -17.80 -5.07 -2.70
N ILE A 85 -16.92 -5.25 -3.68
CA ILE A 85 -16.62 -6.55 -4.28
C ILE A 85 -15.25 -7.00 -3.76
N CYS A 86 -15.20 -8.19 -3.16
CA CYS A 86 -13.95 -8.86 -2.78
C CYS A 86 -13.72 -10.02 -3.75
N LEU A 87 -12.60 -10.01 -4.47
CA LEU A 87 -12.17 -11.07 -5.38
C LEU A 87 -11.06 -11.85 -4.68
N ASP A 88 -11.39 -13.01 -4.12
CA ASP A 88 -10.51 -13.83 -3.30
C ASP A 88 -10.00 -15.05 -4.06
N GLU A 89 -8.69 -15.12 -4.26
CA GLU A 89 -8.01 -16.21 -4.97
C GLU A 89 -8.50 -16.46 -6.41
N LEU A 90 -9.18 -15.50 -7.02
CA LEU A 90 -9.66 -15.54 -8.40
C LEU A 90 -8.59 -15.07 -9.41
N MET A 91 -7.31 -15.40 -9.15
CA MET A 91 -6.19 -14.88 -9.96
C MET A 91 -6.19 -15.45 -11.38
N MET A 92 -6.65 -16.69 -11.57
CA MET A 92 -6.67 -17.38 -12.86
C MET A 92 -7.93 -17.06 -13.67
N GLU A 93 -8.96 -16.58 -13.00
CA GLU A 93 -10.31 -16.33 -13.49
C GLU A 93 -10.52 -14.87 -13.90
N ILE A 94 -9.49 -14.03 -13.77
CA ILE A 94 -9.54 -12.61 -14.19
C ILE A 94 -9.76 -12.51 -15.69
N ASP A 95 -10.79 -11.76 -16.07
CA ASP A 95 -11.15 -11.45 -17.45
C ASP A 95 -11.05 -9.95 -17.74
N SER A 96 -11.48 -9.55 -18.94
CA SER A 96 -11.53 -8.14 -19.35
C SER A 96 -12.51 -7.30 -18.52
N SER A 97 -13.55 -7.91 -17.94
CA SER A 97 -14.55 -7.20 -17.14
C SER A 97 -13.94 -6.70 -15.84
N ILE A 98 -13.15 -7.53 -15.14
CA ILE A 98 -12.42 -7.14 -13.93
C ILE A 98 -11.35 -6.09 -14.24
N VAL A 99 -10.63 -6.22 -15.36
CA VAL A 99 -9.65 -5.18 -15.76
C VAL A 99 -10.35 -3.84 -16.01
N ASN A 100 -11.51 -3.85 -16.69
CA ASN A 100 -12.31 -2.65 -16.90
C ASN A 100 -12.80 -2.06 -15.56
N LEU A 101 -13.18 -2.91 -14.61
CA LEU A 101 -13.58 -2.50 -13.27
C LEU A 101 -12.47 -1.74 -12.54
N PHE A 102 -11.21 -2.19 -12.65
CA PHE A 102 -10.05 -1.53 -12.05
C PHE A 102 -9.65 -0.22 -12.76
N THR A 103 -9.91 -0.10 -14.06
CA THR A 103 -9.50 1.07 -14.85
C THR A 103 -10.53 2.20 -14.85
N LYS A 104 -11.82 1.88 -15.05
CA LYS A 104 -12.90 2.88 -15.17
C LYS A 104 -14.17 2.50 -14.41
N GLY A 105 -14.52 1.21 -14.36
CA GLY A 105 -15.83 0.73 -13.89
C GLY A 105 -16.13 1.05 -12.43
N ALA A 106 -15.16 0.95 -11.51
CA ALA A 106 -15.39 1.14 -10.07
C ALA A 106 -16.04 2.49 -9.73
N HIS A 107 -15.55 3.58 -10.32
CA HIS A 107 -16.09 4.92 -10.08
C HIS A 107 -17.45 5.13 -10.74
N HIS A 108 -17.64 4.61 -11.96
CA HIS A 108 -18.89 4.76 -12.71
C HIS A 108 -20.04 3.96 -12.11
N TRP A 109 -19.75 2.82 -11.48
CA TRP A 109 -20.75 1.93 -10.91
C TRP A 109 -20.89 2.06 -9.39
N ASN A 110 -20.21 3.02 -8.77
CA ASN A 110 -20.20 3.24 -7.31
C ASN A 110 -19.79 1.98 -6.53
N LEU A 111 -18.77 1.29 -7.05
CA LEU A 111 -18.24 0.04 -6.51
C LEU A 111 -16.86 0.27 -5.94
N SER A 112 -16.61 -0.25 -4.74
CA SER A 112 -15.24 -0.50 -4.30
C SER A 112 -14.87 -1.94 -4.54
N VAL A 113 -13.60 -2.19 -4.84
CA VAL A 113 -13.10 -3.50 -5.23
C VAL A 113 -11.84 -3.81 -4.45
N ILE A 114 -11.78 -5.00 -3.87
CA ILE A 114 -10.59 -5.57 -3.24
C ILE A 114 -10.23 -6.83 -3.99
N PHE A 115 -9.04 -6.88 -4.58
CA PHE A 115 -8.49 -8.07 -5.21
C PHE A 115 -7.41 -8.68 -4.34
N ILE A 116 -7.63 -9.91 -3.89
CA ILE A 116 -6.73 -10.66 -3.02
C ILE A 116 -5.97 -11.66 -3.88
N THR A 117 -4.64 -11.54 -3.91
CA THR A 117 -3.77 -12.36 -4.76
C THR A 117 -2.56 -12.87 -4.00
N GLN A 118 -1.96 -13.96 -4.47
CA GLN A 118 -0.70 -14.44 -3.94
C GLN A 118 0.50 -13.68 -4.52
N ASN A 119 0.39 -13.22 -5.77
CA ASN A 119 1.49 -12.60 -6.51
C ASN A 119 1.05 -11.30 -7.20
N LEU A 120 1.54 -10.17 -6.68
CA LEU A 120 1.32 -8.84 -7.28
C LEU A 120 1.92 -8.70 -8.70
N PHE A 121 2.90 -9.54 -9.06
CA PHE A 121 3.60 -9.49 -10.35
C PHE A 121 3.25 -10.69 -11.23
N HIS A 122 2.06 -11.24 -11.07
CA HIS A 122 1.58 -12.33 -11.91
C HIS A 122 1.55 -11.87 -13.39
N GLN A 123 2.04 -12.72 -14.30
CA GLN A 123 2.20 -12.40 -15.72
C GLN A 123 0.93 -12.66 -16.55
N GLY A 124 -0.18 -13.03 -15.89
CA GLY A 124 -1.47 -13.22 -16.53
C GLY A 124 -1.98 -11.94 -17.21
N LYS A 125 -2.76 -12.12 -18.28
CA LYS A 125 -3.35 -11.02 -19.04
C LYS A 125 -4.20 -10.14 -18.11
N GLY A 126 -3.95 -8.83 -18.11
CA GLY A 126 -4.70 -7.86 -17.29
C GLY A 126 -4.19 -7.64 -15.86
N HIS A 127 -3.36 -8.53 -15.30
CA HIS A 127 -2.85 -8.40 -13.91
C HIS A 127 -1.98 -7.16 -13.69
N ARG A 128 -1.17 -6.82 -14.70
CA ARG A 128 -0.37 -5.58 -14.69
C ARG A 128 -1.26 -4.35 -14.63
N ASP A 129 -2.35 -4.33 -15.40
CA ASP A 129 -3.26 -3.19 -15.44
C ASP A 129 -4.04 -3.06 -14.14
N ILE A 130 -4.51 -4.16 -13.56
CA ILE A 130 -5.13 -4.19 -12.23
C ILE A 130 -4.18 -3.61 -11.17
N SER A 131 -2.92 -4.05 -11.19
CA SER A 131 -1.91 -3.59 -10.23
C SER A 131 -1.59 -2.10 -10.41
N LEU A 132 -1.48 -1.62 -11.65
CA LEU A 132 -1.20 -0.20 -11.94
C LEU A 132 -2.38 0.72 -11.61
N ASN A 133 -3.62 0.24 -11.76
CA ASN A 133 -4.84 1.02 -11.54
C ASN A 133 -5.44 0.81 -10.14
N SER A 134 -4.81 0.00 -9.28
CA SER A 134 -5.18 -0.10 -7.87
C SER A 134 -4.89 1.21 -7.14
N HIS A 135 -5.93 1.85 -6.59
CA HIS A 135 -5.77 3.05 -5.74
C HIS A 135 -4.95 2.75 -4.49
N TYR A 136 -5.12 1.54 -3.94
CA TYR A 136 -4.44 1.05 -2.74
C TYR A 136 -3.78 -0.30 -3.02
N ILE A 137 -2.55 -0.49 -2.53
CA ILE A 137 -1.86 -1.78 -2.59
C ILE A 137 -1.37 -2.12 -1.19
N ILE A 138 -1.77 -3.28 -0.68
CA ILE A 138 -1.31 -3.86 0.57
C ILE A 138 -0.44 -5.07 0.25
N LYS A 139 0.77 -5.10 0.80
CA LYS A 139 1.67 -6.23 0.66
C LYS A 139 1.82 -6.94 2.01
N ALA A 140 1.23 -8.12 2.14
CA ALA A 140 1.41 -9.00 3.28
C ALA A 140 2.70 -9.83 3.09
N ARG A 141 3.54 -9.88 4.13
CA ARG A 141 4.70 -10.79 4.22
C ARG A 141 4.58 -11.59 5.52
N TYR A 142 5.12 -12.81 5.52
CA TYR A 142 5.19 -13.71 6.68
C TYR A 142 5.64 -12.99 7.96
N PHE A 143 4.90 -13.22 9.04
CA PHE A 143 5.33 -13.02 10.42
C PHE A 143 5.84 -14.40 10.91
N ILE A 144 7.16 -14.62 10.97
CA ILE A 144 7.71 -15.82 11.61
C ILE A 144 7.95 -15.51 13.10
N LEU A 145 7.32 -16.33 13.93
CA LEU A 145 7.48 -16.56 15.37
C LEU A 145 7.11 -15.41 16.34
N GLN A 146 6.10 -15.71 17.16
CA GLN A 146 5.91 -15.09 18.47
C GLN A 146 7.16 -15.38 19.33
N ASP A 147 8.09 -14.45 19.38
CA ASP A 147 9.03 -14.38 20.50
C ASP A 147 8.27 -13.78 21.70
N LYS A 148 7.99 -14.63 22.71
CA LYS A 148 7.33 -14.26 23.97
C LYS A 148 8.16 -13.28 24.83
N SER A 149 9.38 -12.94 24.41
CA SER A 149 10.27 -12.02 25.15
C SER A 149 10.11 -10.53 24.78
N ILE A 150 9.33 -10.18 23.75
CA ILE A 150 9.16 -8.77 23.34
C ILE A 150 7.83 -8.21 23.86
N PRO A 151 7.84 -7.26 24.81
CA PRO A 151 6.63 -6.78 25.45
C PRO A 151 5.78 -5.92 24.48
N LYS A 152 4.53 -6.35 24.29
CA LYS A 152 3.39 -5.55 23.78
C LYS A 152 3.72 -4.65 22.58
N ILE A 153 3.93 -5.26 21.40
CA ILE A 153 3.80 -4.51 20.14
C ILE A 153 2.31 -4.26 19.91
N ARG A 154 1.91 -3.07 20.36
CA ARG A 154 0.65 -2.37 20.13
C ARG A 154 0.17 -2.63 18.70
N TYR A 155 -0.81 -3.53 18.53
CA TYR A 155 -1.56 -3.77 17.30
C TYR A 155 -2.16 -2.46 16.81
N SER A 156 -1.36 -1.70 16.09
CA SER A 156 -1.77 -0.43 15.55
C SER A 156 -2.25 -0.74 14.16
N PHE A 157 -3.57 -0.72 14.02
CA PHE A 157 -4.38 -0.51 12.81
C PHE A 157 -3.83 0.55 11.81
N LYS A 158 -2.72 1.21 12.15
CA LYS A 158 -1.81 1.99 11.32
C LYS A 158 -1.01 1.11 10.33
N MET A 159 -1.66 0.10 9.76
CA MET A 159 -1.05 -0.82 8.79
C MET A 159 -1.37 -0.35 7.38
N LEU A 160 -0.34 0.20 6.73
CA LEU A 160 -0.11 0.13 5.28
C LEU A 160 -1.22 0.66 4.34
N ILE A 161 -1.78 1.82 4.64
CA ILE A 161 -2.15 2.75 3.54
C ILE A 161 -0.88 3.52 3.16
N GLU A 162 0.12 2.82 2.62
CA GLU A 162 1.22 3.47 1.91
C GLU A 162 0.77 3.73 0.47
N MET A 163 0.05 4.84 0.30
CA MET A 163 -0.20 5.41 -1.02
C MET A 163 1.13 5.64 -1.76
N ARG A 164 1.27 4.96 -2.91
CA ARG A 164 2.20 5.17 -4.03
C ARG A 164 3.60 4.53 -3.97
N LEU A 165 3.85 3.69 -4.98
CA LEU A 165 5.15 3.25 -5.50
C LEU A 165 6.12 4.38 -5.95
N GLN A 166 5.78 5.67 -5.78
CA GLN A 166 6.69 6.80 -6.06
C GLN A 166 7.50 7.25 -4.82
N ASN A 167 7.32 6.62 -3.65
CA ASN A 167 7.91 7.07 -2.38
C ASN A 167 9.31 6.52 -2.09
N ARG A 168 9.75 5.44 -2.75
CA ARG A 168 11.03 4.80 -2.42
C ARG A 168 12.23 5.74 -2.59
N THR A 169 12.26 6.54 -3.66
CA THR A 169 13.34 7.49 -3.90
C THR A 169 13.38 8.60 -2.85
N VAL A 170 12.21 9.14 -2.47
CA VAL A 170 12.13 10.19 -1.44
C VAL A 170 12.54 9.65 -0.08
N THR A 171 12.10 8.44 0.27
CA THR A 171 12.48 7.76 1.52
C THR A 171 13.97 7.46 1.55
N ALA A 172 14.53 6.89 0.48
CA ALA A 172 15.97 6.64 0.35
C ALA A 172 16.80 7.92 0.48
N ILE A 173 16.37 9.01 -0.17
CA ILE A 173 17.00 10.33 -0.02
C ILE A 173 16.91 10.80 1.44
N CYS A 174 15.77 10.65 2.10
CA CYS A 174 15.62 11.02 3.52
C CYS A 174 16.54 10.20 4.43
N GLU A 175 16.73 8.91 4.15
CA GLU A 175 17.62 8.02 4.89
C GLU A 175 19.09 8.38 4.68
N CYS A 176 19.51 8.65 3.44
CA CYS A 176 20.85 9.15 3.14
C CYS A 176 21.13 10.47 3.86
N VAL A 177 20.17 11.41 3.84
CA VAL A 177 20.27 12.68 4.57
C VAL A 177 20.37 12.44 6.08
N LEU A 178 19.59 11.52 6.64
CA LEU A 178 19.62 11.18 8.06
C LEU A 178 20.98 10.62 8.47
N ASN A 179 21.54 9.70 7.68
CA ASN A 179 22.83 9.09 7.94
C ASN A 179 23.98 10.10 7.84
N VAL A 180 23.93 11.03 6.86
CA VAL A 180 24.86 12.16 6.79
C VAL A 180 24.75 13.05 8.03
N LEU A 181 23.54 13.41 8.45
CA LEU A 181 23.34 14.29 9.62
C LEU A 181 23.72 13.63 10.95
N LYS A 182 23.62 12.30 11.05
CA LYS A 182 24.07 11.52 12.20
C LYS A 182 25.57 11.26 12.21
N GLY A 183 26.28 11.57 11.13
CA GLY A 183 27.72 11.28 11.01
C GLY A 183 28.04 9.83 10.65
N ASN A 184 27.02 9.02 10.31
CA ASN A 184 27.20 7.63 9.86
C ASN A 184 27.84 7.55 8.47
N VAL A 185 27.80 8.64 7.71
CA VAL A 185 28.49 8.79 6.42
C VAL A 185 29.56 9.86 6.59
N GLN A 186 30.82 9.46 6.46
CA GLN A 186 31.94 10.40 6.56
C GLN A 186 31.95 11.35 5.36
N LEU A 187 31.98 12.66 5.65
CA LEU A 187 32.08 13.71 4.65
C LEU A 187 33.46 14.35 4.69
N LYS A 188 34.06 14.58 3.51
CA LYS A 188 35.21 15.47 3.36
C LYS A 188 34.86 16.88 3.85
N SER A 189 35.84 17.63 4.34
CA SER A 189 35.68 19.01 4.86
C SER A 189 35.00 19.95 3.85
N CYS A 190 35.37 19.85 2.56
CA CYS A 190 34.76 20.60 1.45
C CYS A 190 33.27 20.26 1.20
N HIS A 191 32.87 19.00 1.42
CA HIS A 191 31.48 18.57 1.27
C HIS A 191 30.64 19.02 2.47
N LYS A 192 31.23 19.01 3.68
CA LYS A 192 30.60 19.48 4.90
C LYS A 192 30.23 20.97 4.82
N SER A 193 31.12 21.81 4.29
CA SER A 193 30.84 23.24 4.11
C SER A 193 29.69 23.50 3.12
N ARG A 194 29.64 22.77 1.99
CA ARG A 194 28.53 22.83 1.03
C ARG A 194 27.18 22.39 1.62
N ILE A 195 27.16 21.27 2.33
CA ILE A 195 25.94 20.72 2.97
C ILE A 195 25.45 21.62 4.11
N SER A 196 26.35 22.31 4.82
CA SER A 196 26.02 23.16 5.96
C SER A 196 25.02 24.27 5.61
N ARG A 197 25.09 24.80 4.37
CA ARG A 197 24.19 25.85 3.84
C ARG A 197 22.74 25.35 3.75
N TYR A 198 22.54 24.04 3.61
CA TYR A 198 21.23 23.39 3.54
C TYR A 198 20.74 22.82 4.88
N LYS A 199 21.46 23.00 6.00
CA LYS A 199 21.16 22.36 7.30
C LYS A 199 19.70 22.50 7.77
N LYS A 200 19.11 23.69 7.60
CA LYS A 200 17.71 23.96 7.97
C LYS A 200 16.73 23.17 7.10
N ILE A 201 17.02 23.06 5.80
CA ILE A 201 16.21 22.33 4.82
C ILE A 201 16.32 20.82 5.08
N LEU A 202 17.54 20.30 5.29
CA LEU A 202 17.77 18.88 5.54
C LEU A 202 17.04 18.40 6.80
N ARG A 203 17.12 19.16 7.91
CA ARG A 203 16.35 18.89 9.13
C ARG A 203 14.84 18.88 8.90
N LYS A 204 14.33 19.74 8.01
CA LYS A 204 12.91 19.79 7.64
C LYS A 204 12.47 18.57 6.84
N ILE A 205 13.34 18.03 5.99
CA ILE A 205 13.08 16.81 5.18
C ILE A 205 13.05 15.56 6.08
N ILE A 206 13.96 15.45 7.06
CA ILE A 206 14.03 14.28 7.95
C ILE A 206 13.05 14.32 9.13
N LYS A 207 12.30 15.42 9.32
CA LYS A 207 11.30 15.52 10.42
C LYS A 207 10.31 14.36 10.34
N ARG A 208 10.18 13.61 11.44
CA ARG A 208 9.20 12.52 11.60
C ARG A 208 7.77 13.07 11.51
N GLY A 209 6.88 12.32 10.86
CA GLY A 209 5.45 12.68 10.71
C GLY A 209 5.13 13.80 9.72
N GLY A 210 6.09 14.30 8.93
CA GLY A 210 5.84 15.35 7.93
C GLY A 210 5.16 14.85 6.64
N CYS A 211 4.29 15.67 6.03
CA CYS A 211 3.63 15.38 4.75
C CYS A 211 4.64 15.09 3.62
N TRP A 212 4.55 13.91 3.01
CA TRP A 212 5.47 13.47 1.94
C TRP A 212 5.44 14.39 0.71
N LYS A 213 4.28 14.95 0.34
CA LYS A 213 4.15 15.91 -0.78
C LYS A 213 5.03 17.13 -0.54
N LYS A 214 5.12 17.60 0.71
CA LYS A 214 5.96 18.72 1.13
C LYS A 214 7.44 18.35 1.08
N LYS A 215 7.81 17.15 1.51
CA LYS A 215 9.20 16.64 1.41
C LYS A 215 9.65 16.52 -0.05
N ARG A 216 8.82 15.90 -0.90
CA ARG A 216 9.07 15.77 -2.34
C ARG A 216 9.23 17.14 -3.01
N ARG A 217 8.35 18.10 -2.72
CA ARG A 217 8.45 19.46 -3.26
C ARG A 217 9.79 20.12 -2.92
N ILE A 218 10.23 20.00 -1.66
CA ILE A 218 11.53 20.54 -1.23
C ILE A 218 12.69 19.85 -1.96
N ILE A 219 12.66 18.52 -2.10
CA ILE A 219 13.69 17.74 -2.79
C ILE A 219 13.76 18.12 -4.27
N VAL A 220 12.62 18.25 -4.96
CA VAL A 220 12.60 18.63 -6.38
C VAL A 220 13.08 20.07 -6.58
N GLN A 221 12.65 21.01 -5.74
CA GLN A 221 12.98 22.43 -5.92
C GLN A 221 14.40 22.80 -5.46
N LYS A 222 14.93 22.12 -4.44
CA LYS A 222 16.19 22.49 -3.77
C LYS A 222 17.24 21.39 -3.79
N GLY A 223 16.89 20.21 -4.28
CA GLY A 223 17.75 19.02 -4.24
C GLY A 223 18.98 19.12 -5.12
N SER A 224 18.91 19.87 -6.23
CA SER A 224 20.08 20.11 -7.10
C SER A 224 21.30 20.63 -6.34
N GLY A 225 21.09 21.40 -5.27
CA GLY A 225 22.17 21.98 -4.48
C GLY A 225 22.84 21.04 -3.45
N PHE A 226 22.17 19.97 -3.01
CA PHE A 226 22.69 19.10 -1.95
C PHE A 226 22.73 17.61 -2.30
N LEU A 227 21.87 17.14 -3.22
CA LEU A 227 21.78 15.72 -3.59
C LEU A 227 23.08 15.19 -4.20
N PRO A 228 23.79 15.89 -5.11
CA PRO A 228 25.04 15.36 -5.65
C PRO A 228 26.08 15.06 -4.57
N VAL A 229 26.15 15.93 -3.55
CA VAL A 229 27.09 15.79 -2.43
C VAL A 229 26.70 14.62 -1.52
N ILE A 230 25.41 14.47 -1.23
CA ILE A 230 24.88 13.38 -0.38
C ILE A 230 24.99 12.03 -1.09
N ILE A 231 24.68 11.96 -2.39
CA ILE A 231 24.78 10.74 -3.19
C ILE A 231 26.24 10.32 -3.32
N SER A 232 27.13 11.25 -3.65
CA SER A 232 28.58 10.97 -3.72
C SER A 232 29.10 10.40 -2.39
N ALA A 233 28.72 11.01 -1.27
CA ALA A 233 29.15 10.54 0.05
C ALA A 233 28.58 9.16 0.41
N ALA A 234 27.30 8.92 0.12
CA ALA A 234 26.66 7.63 0.37
C ALA A 234 27.28 6.51 -0.49
N LEU A 235 27.56 6.80 -1.77
CA LEU A 235 28.24 5.86 -2.68
C LEU A 235 29.65 5.53 -2.20
N SER A 236 30.44 6.53 -1.81
CA SER A 236 31.78 6.28 -1.25
C SER A 236 31.74 5.44 0.01
N SER A 237 30.76 5.66 0.88
CA SER A 237 30.58 4.86 2.11
C SER A 237 30.15 3.43 1.81
N LEU A 238 29.29 3.22 0.81
CA LEU A 238 28.86 1.88 0.38
C LEU A 238 30.03 1.11 -0.22
N ILE A 239 30.74 1.71 -1.17
CA ILE A 239 31.93 1.11 -1.80
C ILE A 239 32.97 0.73 -0.73
N GLY A 240 33.24 1.63 0.23
CA GLY A 240 34.15 1.35 1.35
C GLY A 240 33.68 0.23 2.30
N SER A 241 32.37 -0.07 2.34
CA SER A 241 31.83 -1.20 3.11
C SER A 241 31.91 -2.55 2.39
N PHE A 242 32.04 -2.55 1.05
CA PHE A 242 32.23 -3.76 0.24
C PHE A 242 33.71 -4.12 0.03
N ILE A 243 34.61 -3.14 0.19
CA ILE A 243 36.06 -3.31 0.03
C ILE A 243 36.76 -3.61 1.38
N LYS A 244 35.99 -3.66 2.49
CA LYS A 244 36.47 -4.10 3.80
C LYS A 244 36.18 -5.57 4.03
#